data_AF-A0A379VXZ6-F1
#
_entry.id   AF-A0A379VXZ6-F1
#
_cell.length_a   1.000
_cell.length_b   1.000
_cell.length_c   1.000
_cell.angle_alpha   90.00
_cell.angle_beta   90.00
_cell.angle_gamma   90.00
#
_symmetry.space_group_name_H-M   'P 1'
#
loop_
_entity.id
_entity.type
_entity.pdbx_description
1 polymer ?
#
loop_
_entity_poly.entity_id
_entity_poly.type
_entity_poly.pdbx_seq_one_letter_code
_entity_poly.pdbx_strand_id
1 'polypeptide(L)'
;MAYRDQPLGELALSIPRASALFRQYDMDYCCGGKQTLARAAARHDVDIDIIEAQLAQLAEQPIEKDWRAVPLADIIDHIVVRYHDRHREQLPELILQATKVERVHADKPNVPRGLTKLSHCAA
;
A
#
# COMPACT_ATOMS: atom_id res chain seq x y z
N MET A 1 1.49 7.97 -23.88
CA MET A 1 2.37 6.93 -23.30
C MET A 1 1.47 5.85 -22.77
N ALA A 2 1.66 4.59 -23.15
CA ALA A 2 0.80 3.51 -22.67
C ALA A 2 1.23 3.16 -21.24
N TYR A 3 0.31 3.14 -20.27
CA TYR A 3 0.61 2.79 -18.87
C TYR A 3 0.78 1.28 -18.71
N ARG A 4 0.07 0.50 -19.53
CA ARG A 4 0.07 -0.97 -19.58
C ARG A 4 1.45 -1.63 -19.60
N ASP A 5 2.42 -1.00 -20.24
CA ASP A 5 3.78 -1.54 -20.41
C ASP A 5 4.74 -1.08 -19.29
N GLN A 6 4.31 -0.16 -18.43
CA GLN A 6 5.14 0.40 -17.37
C GLN A 6 5.13 -0.49 -16.12
N PRO A 7 6.24 -0.56 -15.38
CA PRO A 7 6.30 -1.23 -14.09
C PRO A 7 5.38 -0.57 -13.06
N LEU A 8 4.69 -1.37 -12.24
CA LEU A 8 3.83 -0.85 -11.16
C LEU A 8 4.58 0.09 -10.21
N GLY A 9 5.84 -0.21 -9.89
CA GLY A 9 6.65 0.62 -9.00
C GLY A 9 6.95 2.00 -9.58
N GLU A 10 7.13 2.10 -10.90
CA GLU A 10 7.34 3.38 -11.58
C GLU A 10 6.05 4.21 -11.60
N LEU A 11 4.92 3.58 -11.91
CA LEU A 11 3.61 4.21 -11.86
C LEU A 11 3.26 4.70 -10.45
N ALA A 12 3.58 3.90 -9.42
CA ALA A 12 3.34 4.28 -8.02
C ALA A 12 4.14 5.50 -7.56
N LEU A 13 5.33 5.72 -8.14
CA LEU A 13 6.20 6.86 -7.82
C LEU A 13 5.89 8.11 -8.66
N SER A 14 5.41 7.92 -9.89
CA SER A 14 5.17 8.99 -10.85
C SER A 14 3.74 9.52 -10.87
N ILE A 15 2.76 8.76 -10.37
CA ILE A 15 1.36 9.17 -10.35
C ILE A 15 0.90 9.29 -8.89
N PRO A 16 0.43 10.47 -8.46
CA PRO A 16 -0.03 10.64 -7.10
C PRO A 16 -1.20 9.69 -6.82
N ARG A 17 -1.18 9.07 -5.64
CA ARG A 17 -2.22 8.13 -5.16
C ARG A 17 -2.38 6.84 -5.99
N ALA A 18 -1.55 6.57 -7.00
CA ALA A 18 -1.58 5.29 -7.72
C ALA A 18 -1.36 4.08 -6.79
N SER A 19 -0.54 4.24 -5.74
CA SER A 19 -0.37 3.23 -4.68
C SER A 19 -1.67 2.88 -3.94
N ALA A 20 -2.61 3.82 -3.81
CA ALA A 20 -3.92 3.54 -3.24
C ALA A 20 -4.81 2.78 -4.24
N LEU A 21 -4.74 3.13 -5.53
CA LEU A 21 -5.44 2.43 -6.60
C LEU A 21 -5.00 0.97 -6.70
N PHE A 22 -3.69 0.71 -6.70
CA PHE A 22 -3.15 -0.65 -6.77
C PHE A 22 -3.59 -1.51 -5.57
N ARG A 23 -3.70 -0.93 -4.37
CA ARG A 23 -4.25 -1.65 -3.20
C ARG A 23 -5.74 -1.98 -3.34
N GLN A 24 -6.53 -1.18 -4.07
CA GLN A 24 -7.94 -1.51 -4.31
C GLN A 24 -8.11 -2.74 -5.21
N TYR A 25 -7.13 -2.99 -6.08
CA TYR A 25 -7.10 -4.15 -6.98
C TYR A 25 -6.16 -5.26 -6.50
N ASP A 26 -5.69 -5.20 -5.25
CA ASP A 26 -4.72 -6.14 -4.65
C ASP A 26 -3.42 -6.33 -5.45
N MET A 27 -3.02 -5.31 -6.22
CA MET A 27 -1.79 -5.34 -7.03
C MET A 27 -0.57 -4.96 -6.19
N ASP A 28 0.37 -5.90 -6.07
CA ASP A 28 1.61 -5.71 -5.33
C ASP A 28 2.63 -4.86 -6.09
N TYR A 29 2.59 -3.55 -5.85
CA TYR A 29 3.55 -2.58 -6.38
C TYR A 29 4.83 -2.45 -5.52
N CYS A 30 4.85 -3.02 -4.31
CA CYS A 30 5.95 -2.89 -3.36
C CYS A 30 7.03 -3.94 -3.63
N CYS A 31 6.69 -5.22 -3.56
CA CYS A 31 7.63 -6.32 -3.82
C CYS A 31 7.57 -6.72 -5.30
N GLY A 32 6.37 -6.70 -5.89
CA GLY A 32 6.10 -7.00 -7.29
C GLY A 32 6.30 -5.82 -8.26
N GLY A 33 6.84 -4.68 -7.81
CA GLY A 33 6.88 -3.41 -8.56
C GLY A 33 7.54 -3.45 -9.95
N LYS A 34 8.34 -4.48 -10.25
CA LYS A 34 8.96 -4.71 -11.58
C LYS A 34 7.98 -5.30 -12.60
N GLN A 35 6.84 -5.84 -12.16
CA GLN A 35 5.80 -6.35 -13.06
C GLN A 35 5.11 -5.19 -13.76
N THR A 36 4.79 -5.38 -15.04
CA THR A 36 4.04 -4.38 -15.80
C THR A 36 2.60 -4.31 -15.32
N LEU A 37 1.95 -3.16 -15.53
CA LEU A 37 0.53 -2.98 -15.24
C LEU A 37 -0.31 -4.05 -15.95
N ALA A 38 -0.01 -4.36 -17.21
CA ALA A 38 -0.74 -5.39 -17.97
C ALA A 38 -0.64 -6.78 -17.33
N ARG A 39 0.55 -7.15 -16.87
CA ARG A 39 0.76 -8.44 -16.21
C ARG A 39 0.03 -8.51 -14.88
N ALA A 40 0.03 -7.41 -14.11
CA ALA A 40 -0.70 -7.33 -12.86
C ALA A 40 -2.22 -7.42 -13.09
N ALA A 41 -2.76 -6.63 -14.02
CA ALA A 41 -4.18 -6.66 -14.39
C ALA A 41 -4.65 -8.07 -14.79
N ALA A 42 -3.88 -8.75 -15.66
CA ALA A 42 -4.20 -10.12 -16.09
C ALA A 42 -4.19 -11.14 -14.94
N ARG A 43 -3.34 -10.98 -13.93
CA ARG A 43 -3.29 -11.90 -12.78
C ARG A 43 -4.48 -11.73 -11.83
N HIS A 44 -5.06 -10.54 -11.78
CA HIS A 44 -6.16 -10.19 -10.89
C HIS A 44 -7.52 -10.19 -11.61
N ASP A 45 -7.56 -10.62 -12.88
CA ASP A 45 -8.76 -10.61 -13.74
C ASP A 45 -9.44 -9.24 -13.80
N VAL A 46 -8.61 -8.17 -13.85
CA VAL A 46 -9.09 -6.79 -13.92
C VAL A 46 -8.94 -6.26 -15.33
N ASP A 47 -9.97 -5.57 -15.80
CA ASP A 47 -9.92 -4.84 -17.07
C ASP A 47 -8.87 -3.72 -17.00
N ILE A 48 -7.83 -3.88 -17.82
CA ILE A 48 -6.70 -2.95 -17.87
C ILE A 48 -7.12 -1.57 -18.35
N ASP A 49 -8.11 -1.46 -19.24
CA ASP A 49 -8.52 -0.18 -19.80
C ASP A 49 -9.21 0.69 -18.74
N ILE A 50 -9.90 0.07 -17.78
CA ILE A 50 -10.47 0.76 -16.60
C ILE A 50 -9.34 1.34 -15.74
N ILE A 51 -8.30 0.55 -15.47
CA ILE A 51 -7.19 1.00 -14.61
C ILE A 51 -6.39 2.11 -15.30
N GLU A 52 -6.14 2.00 -16.62
CA GLU A 52 -5.46 3.06 -17.37
C GLU A 52 -6.25 4.38 -17.36
N ALA A 53 -7.57 4.32 -17.47
CA ALA A 53 -8.42 5.51 -17.36
C ALA A 53 -8.35 6.15 -15.96
N GLN A 54 -8.37 5.35 -14.90
CA GLN A 54 -8.22 5.84 -13.52
C GLN A 54 -6.83 6.42 -13.27
N LEU A 55 -5.77 5.79 -13.77
CA LEU A 55 -4.40 6.31 -13.69
C LEU A 55 -4.26 7.63 -14.46
N ALA A 56 -4.89 7.77 -15.62
CA ALA A 56 -4.91 9.02 -16.38
C ALA A 56 -5.54 10.16 -15.56
N GLN A 57 -6.69 9.91 -14.92
CA GLN A 57 -7.34 10.89 -14.04
C GLN A 57 -6.47 11.28 -12.85
N LEU A 58 -5.79 10.32 -12.22
CA LEU A 58 -4.86 10.60 -11.12
C LEU A 58 -3.64 11.40 -11.58
N ALA A 59 -3.16 11.16 -12.81
CA ALA A 59 -2.00 11.85 -13.37
C ALA A 59 -2.27 13.34 -13.70
N GLU A 60 -3.53 13.77 -13.74
CA GLU A 60 -3.88 15.20 -13.84
C GLU A 60 -3.50 15.98 -12.58
N GLN A 61 -3.36 15.30 -11.44
CA GLN A 61 -2.94 15.94 -10.19
C GLN A 61 -1.42 16.12 -10.18
N PRO A 62 -0.92 17.28 -9.71
CA PRO A 62 0.51 17.50 -9.62
C PRO A 62 1.14 16.55 -8.58
N ILE A 63 2.35 16.07 -8.88
CA ILE A 63 3.17 15.36 -7.91
C ILE A 63 3.64 16.37 -6.85
N GLU A 64 3.25 16.17 -5.60
CA GLU A 64 3.67 17.06 -4.49
C GLU A 64 5.18 16.97 -4.22
N LYS A 65 5.74 15.75 -4.30
CA LYS A 65 7.16 15.49 -4.07
C LYS A 65 7.63 14.28 -4.87
N ASP A 66 8.58 14.51 -5.77
CA ASP A 66 9.23 13.42 -6.51
C ASP A 66 10.41 12.85 -5.71
N TRP A 67 10.15 11.75 -5.01
CA TRP A 67 11.15 11.05 -4.20
C TRP A 67 12.30 10.45 -5.03
N ARG A 68 12.18 10.35 -6.36
CA ARG A 68 13.24 9.82 -7.24
C ARG A 68 14.38 10.81 -7.43
N ALA A 69 14.13 12.10 -7.23
CA ALA A 69 15.11 13.18 -7.37
C ALA A 69 15.70 13.66 -6.04
N VAL A 70 15.23 13.11 -4.92
CA VAL A 70 15.62 13.51 -3.56
C VAL A 70 16.92 12.79 -3.15
N PRO A 71 17.85 13.45 -2.42
CA PRO A 71 19.02 12.79 -1.88
C PRO A 71 18.68 11.59 -0.99
N LEU A 72 19.52 10.56 -1.01
CA LEU A 72 19.27 9.34 -0.23
C LEU A 72 19.18 9.60 1.27
N ALA A 73 19.93 10.56 1.81
CA ALA A 73 19.86 10.93 3.23
C ALA A 73 18.45 11.42 3.62
N ASP A 74 17.87 12.32 2.83
CA ASP A 74 16.52 12.83 3.07
C ASP A 74 15.44 11.74 2.93
N ILE A 75 15.67 10.75 2.05
CA ILE A 75 14.79 9.58 1.93
C ILE A 75 14.86 8.72 3.20
N ILE A 76 16.07 8.46 3.70
CA ILE A 76 16.28 7.68 4.94
C ILE A 76 15.59 8.36 6.11
N ASP A 77 15.84 9.66 6.30
CA ASP A 77 15.25 10.43 7.40
C ASP A 77 13.71 10.45 7.31
N HIS A 78 13.18 10.62 6.09
CA HIS A 78 11.74 10.52 5.88
C HIS A 78 11.21 9.15 6.24
N ILE A 79 11.87 8.05 5.82
CA ILE A 79 11.40 6.69 6.10
C ILE A 79 11.36 6.43 7.61
N VAL A 80 12.40 6.85 8.32
CA VAL A 80 12.48 6.69 9.78
C VAL A 80 11.35 7.43 10.47
N VAL A 81 11.22 8.73 10.22
CA VAL A 81 10.25 9.57 10.94
C VAL A 81 8.81 9.27 10.51
N ARG A 82 8.56 9.15 9.19
CA ARG A 82 7.19 9.02 8.68
C ARG A 82 6.63 7.62 8.83
N TYR A 83 7.45 6.58 8.77
CA TYR A 83 7.00 5.19 8.77
C TYR A 83 7.52 4.39 9.97
N HIS A 84 8.84 4.33 10.23
CA HIS A 84 9.35 3.48 11.32
C HIS A 84 8.82 3.92 12.69
N ASP A 85 9.01 5.19 13.06
CA ASP A 85 8.57 5.71 14.36
C ASP A 85 7.06 5.65 14.46
N ARG A 86 6.36 5.98 13.37
CA ARG A 86 4.90 5.91 13.33
C ARG A 86 4.38 4.47 13.52
N HIS A 87 5.02 3.47 12.95
CA HIS A 87 4.61 2.07 13.13
C HIS A 87 4.92 1.54 14.54
N ARG A 88 6.04 1.97 15.14
CA ARG A 88 6.36 1.67 16.54
C ARG A 88 5.30 2.23 17.51
N GLU A 89 4.65 3.33 17.16
CA GLU A 89 3.52 3.88 17.92
C GLU A 89 2.21 3.12 17.61
N GLN A 90 1.91 2.87 16.34
CA GLN A 90 0.63 2.33 15.90
C GLN A 90 0.41 0.86 16.27
N LEU A 91 1.43 0.01 16.11
CA LEU A 91 1.29 -1.43 16.31
C LEU A 91 0.95 -1.80 17.77
N PRO A 92 1.59 -1.24 18.81
CA PRO A 92 1.18 -1.48 20.19
C PRO A 92 -0.27 -1.08 20.47
N GLU A 93 -0.74 0.04 19.91
CA GLU A 93 -2.13 0.46 20.05
C GLU A 93 -3.10 -0.54 19.40
N LEU A 94 -2.81 -0.98 18.17
CA LEU A 94 -3.61 -1.98 17.46
C LEU A 94 -3.64 -3.32 18.20
N ILE A 95 -2.52 -3.73 18.81
CA ILE A 95 -2.44 -4.93 19.66
C ILE A 95 -3.38 -4.81 20.86
N LEU A 96 -3.40 -3.67 21.55
CA LEU A 96 -4.29 -3.43 22.70
C LEU A 96 -5.76 -3.50 22.27
N GLN A 97 -6.09 -2.90 21.12
CA GLN A 97 -7.43 -2.90 20.57
C GLN A 97 -7.87 -4.33 20.17
N ALA A 98 -7.03 -5.06 19.44
CA ALA A 98 -7.30 -6.46 19.06
C ALA A 98 -7.52 -7.35 20.29
N THR A 99 -6.69 -7.19 21.33
CA THR A 99 -6.80 -7.94 22.59
C THR A 99 -8.14 -7.68 23.27
N LYS A 100 -8.59 -6.43 23.29
CA LYS A 100 -9.88 -6.05 23.85
C LYS A 100 -11.04 -6.63 23.04
N VAL A 101 -10.96 -6.57 21.71
CA VAL A 101 -11.98 -7.11 20.81
C VAL A 101 -12.12 -8.62 20.99
N GLU A 102 -11.02 -9.38 20.95
CA GLU A 102 -11.03 -10.83 21.12
C GLU A 102 -11.59 -11.23 22.51
N ARG A 103 -11.26 -10.47 23.56
CA ARG A 103 -11.76 -10.74 24.92
C ARG A 103 -13.24 -10.42 25.09
N VAL A 104 -13.71 -9.25 24.67
CA VAL A 104 -15.09 -8.78 24.93
C VAL A 104 -16.10 -9.39 23.94
N HIS A 105 -15.64 -9.83 22.77
CA HIS A 105 -16.50 -10.38 21.73
C HIS A 105 -16.21 -11.87 21.45
N ALA A 106 -15.62 -12.59 22.40
CA ALA A 106 -15.21 -13.98 22.25
C ALA A 106 -16.34 -14.91 21.74
N ASP A 107 -17.58 -14.65 22.15
CA ASP A 107 -18.76 -15.45 21.79
C ASP A 107 -19.37 -15.09 20.43
N LYS A 108 -18.90 -14.02 19.77
CA LYS A 108 -19.40 -13.65 18.45
C LYS A 108 -18.77 -14.53 17.37
N PRO A 109 -19.55 -15.06 16.41
CA PRO A 109 -19.04 -15.95 15.37
C PRO A 109 -18.04 -15.28 14.41
N ASN A 110 -18.07 -13.95 14.30
CA ASN A 110 -17.21 -13.15 13.43
C ASN A 110 -16.05 -12.46 14.17
N VAL A 111 -15.76 -12.83 15.42
CA VAL A 111 -14.63 -12.25 16.15
C VAL A 111 -13.31 -12.66 15.47
N PRO A 112 -12.37 -11.72 15.23
CA PRO A 112 -11.13 -11.99 14.51
C PRO A 112 -10.12 -12.72 15.42
N ARG A 113 -10.40 -13.98 15.75
CA ARG A 113 -9.57 -14.79 16.65
C ARG A 113 -8.15 -14.90 16.10
N GLY A 114 -7.16 -14.62 16.95
CA GLY A 114 -5.75 -14.70 16.61
C GLY A 114 -5.15 -13.43 15.99
N LEU A 115 -5.96 -12.37 15.79
CA LEU A 115 -5.46 -11.09 15.29
C LEU A 115 -4.41 -10.49 16.24
N THR A 116 -4.63 -10.53 17.55
CA THR A 116 -3.65 -10.09 18.55
C THR A 116 -2.31 -10.79 18.37
N LYS A 117 -2.31 -12.10 18.12
CA LYS A 117 -1.09 -12.89 17.94
C LYS A 117 -0.35 -12.47 16.67
N LEU A 118 -1.07 -12.29 15.56
CA LEU A 118 -0.50 -11.86 14.29
C LEU A 118 0.11 -10.45 14.38
N SER A 119 -0.54 -9.54 15.10
CA SER A 119 -0.04 -8.18 15.29
C SER A 119 1.23 -8.13 16.15
N HIS A 120 1.39 -9.03 17.12
CA HIS A 120 2.66 -9.12 17.89
C HIS A 120 3.83 -9.62 17.05
N CYS A 121 3.61 -10.51 16.07
CA CYS A 121 4.69 -10.99 15.19
C CYS A 121 5.13 -9.93 14.17
N ALA A 122 4.34 -8.88 13.97
CA ALA A 122 4.59 -7.82 13.01
C ALA A 122 5.21 -6.54 13.63
N ALA A 123 5.31 -6.49 14.96
CA ALA A 123 5.90 -5.39 15.74
C ALA A 123 7.35 -5.70 16.12
#